data_AF-A0A662BPB0-F1
#
_entry.id   AF-A0A662BPB0-F1
#
_cell.length_a   1.000
_cell.length_b   1.000
_cell.length_c   1.000
_cell.angle_alpha   90.00
_cell.angle_beta   90.00
_cell.angle_gamma   90.00
#
_symmetry.space_group_name_H-M   'P 1'
#
loop_
_entity.id
_entity.type
_entity.pdbx_description
1 polymer ?
#
loop_
_entity_poly.entity_id
_entity_poly.type
_entity_poly.pdbx_seq_one_letter_code
_entity_poly.pdbx_strand_id
1 'polypeptide(L)'
;MKALRRRLIFLLIAAVTLFITNPDLKSHQDKIVEKFKEENPLSGKLGGGELVKEIIAYDNYYVCSIGKISVTDKPISLGFAGFVFVFASLDLLK
;
A
#
# COMPACT_ATOMS: atom_id res chain seq x y z
N MET A 1 18.24 28.15 21.46
CA MET A 1 18.82 27.65 20.18
C MET A 1 19.14 26.15 20.18
N LYS A 2 19.85 25.58 21.18
CA LYS A 2 20.21 24.14 21.19
C LYS A 2 19.00 23.19 21.18
N ALA A 3 17.91 23.52 21.87
CA ALA A 3 16.69 22.70 21.89
C ALA A 3 15.96 22.66 20.54
N LEU A 4 15.88 23.80 19.84
CA LEU A 4 15.28 23.88 18.50
C LEU A 4 16.09 23.04 17.49
N ARG A 5 17.43 23.14 17.53
CA ARG A 5 18.31 22.33 16.68
C ARG A 5 18.09 20.83 16.89
N ARG A 6 17.97 20.38 18.14
CA ARG A 6 17.67 18.97 18.45
C ARG A 6 16.32 18.53 17.89
N ARG A 7 15.28 19.33 18.08
CA ARG A 7 13.93 19.04 17.53
C ARG A 7 13.96 18.92 16.00
N LEU A 8 14.64 19.83 15.31
CA LEU A 8 14.79 19.78 13.86
C LEU A 8 15.53 18.52 13.40
N ILE A 9 16.60 18.11 14.08
CA ILE A 9 17.32 16.87 13.78
C ILE A 9 16.39 15.66 13.93
N PHE A 10 15.62 15.58 15.02
CA PHE A 10 14.67 14.49 15.22
C PHE A 10 13.58 14.45 14.15
N LEU A 11 13.04 15.60 13.76
CA LEU A 11 12.04 15.68 12.68
C LEU A 11 12.63 15.24 11.34
N LEU A 12 13.86 15.63 11.05
CA LEU A 12 14.55 15.23 9.82
C LEU A 12 14.77 13.71 9.79
N ILE A 13 15.24 13.13 10.89
CA ILE A 13 15.41 11.68 11.02
C ILE A 13 14.05 10.98 10.84
N ALA A 14 13.00 11.46 11.50
CA ALA A 14 11.67 10.87 11.37
C ALA A 14 11.15 10.92 9.93
N ALA A 15 11.31 12.05 9.23
CA ALA A 15 10.91 12.19 7.83
C ALA A 15 11.68 11.24 6.91
N VAL A 16 13.00 11.11 7.10
CA VAL A 16 13.83 10.17 6.33
C VAL A 16 13.41 8.72 6.60
N THR A 17 13.16 8.36 7.86
CA THR A 17 12.67 7.03 8.21
C THR A 17 11.33 6.72 7.54
N LEU A 18 10.37 7.65 7.60
CA LEU A 18 9.06 7.48 6.96
C LEU A 18 9.17 7.37 5.43
N PHE A 19 10.07 8.13 4.81
CA PHE A 19 10.33 8.05 3.38
C PHE A 19 10.89 6.67 2.97
N ILE A 20 11.91 6.18 3.69
CA ILE A 20 12.57 4.89 3.38
C ILE A 20 11.64 3.71 3.66
N THR A 21 10.79 3.82 4.68
CA THR A 21 9.85 2.76 5.05
C THR A 21 8.54 2.83 4.28
N ASN A 22 8.31 3.84 3.42
CA ASN A 22 7.08 3.93 2.67
C ASN A 22 6.91 2.69 1.76
N PRO A 23 5.78 1.95 1.85
CA PRO A 23 5.57 0.76 1.03
C PRO A 23 5.56 1.06 -0.46
N ASP A 24 6.17 0.16 -1.25
CA ASP A 24 6.21 0.22 -2.70
C ASP A 24 5.03 -0.52 -3.36
N LEU A 25 4.94 -0.44 -4.69
CA LEU A 25 3.88 -1.11 -5.48
C LEU A 25 3.79 -2.61 -5.16
N LYS A 26 4.93 -3.30 -5.02
CA LYS A 26 4.96 -4.72 -4.74
C LYS A 26 4.35 -5.04 -3.38
N SER A 27 4.69 -4.26 -2.35
CA SER A 27 4.11 -4.37 -1.01
C SER A 27 2.58 -4.22 -1.03
N HIS A 28 2.08 -3.27 -1.83
CA HIS A 28 0.64 -3.12 -2.06
C HIS A 28 0.03 -4.34 -2.74
N GLN A 29 0.62 -4.79 -3.86
CA GLN A 29 0.15 -5.95 -4.62
C GLN A 29 0.09 -7.21 -3.75
N ASP A 30 1.14 -7.50 -2.98
CA ASP A 30 1.20 -8.70 -2.15
C ASP A 30 0.11 -8.69 -1.07
N LYS A 31 -0.11 -7.56 -0.38
CA LYS A 31 -1.16 -7.45 0.66
C LYS A 31 -2.58 -7.49 0.07
N ILE A 32 -2.78 -6.88 -1.10
CA ILE A 32 -4.05 -6.94 -1.83
C ILE A 32 -4.36 -8.39 -2.23
N VAL A 33 -3.38 -9.13 -2.73
CA VAL A 33 -3.56 -10.53 -3.13
C VAL A 33 -3.81 -11.44 -1.94
N GLU A 34 -3.12 -11.22 -0.83
CA GLU A 34 -3.38 -11.92 0.43
C GLU A 34 -4.85 -11.74 0.84
N LYS A 35 -5.32 -10.48 0.92
CA LYS A 35 -6.72 -10.18 1.25
C LYS A 35 -7.71 -10.75 0.23
N PHE A 36 -7.39 -10.68 -1.08
CA PHE A 36 -8.24 -11.27 -2.11
C PHE A 36 -8.40 -12.78 -1.93
N LYS A 37 -7.32 -13.51 -1.62
CA LYS A 37 -7.35 -14.96 -1.40
C LYS A 37 -8.13 -15.33 -0.14
N GLU A 38 -8.06 -14.50 0.90
CA GLU A 38 -8.87 -14.64 2.12
C GLU A 38 -10.36 -14.44 1.83
N GLU A 39 -10.73 -13.41 1.06
CA GLU A 39 -12.12 -13.11 0.69
C GLU A 39 -12.67 -14.08 -0.38
N ASN A 40 -11.81 -14.59 -1.27
CA ASN A 40 -12.18 -15.44 -2.41
C ASN A 40 -11.37 -16.75 -2.46
N PRO A 41 -11.63 -17.74 -1.59
CA PRO A 41 -10.82 -18.95 -1.50
C PRO A 41 -10.78 -19.79 -2.79
N LEU A 42 -11.89 -19.83 -3.53
CA LEU A 42 -12.00 -20.58 -4.78
C LEU A 42 -11.21 -19.90 -5.91
N SER A 43 -11.48 -18.62 -6.17
CA SER A 43 -10.77 -17.83 -7.19
C SER A 43 -9.29 -17.67 -6.85
N GLY A 44 -8.96 -17.56 -5.56
CA GLY A 44 -7.59 -17.53 -5.05
C GLY A 44 -6.80 -18.80 -5.36
N LYS A 45 -7.41 -19.98 -5.25
CA LYS A 45 -6.80 -21.27 -5.63
C LYS A 45 -6.62 -21.43 -7.14
N LEU A 46 -7.47 -20.79 -7.93
CA LEU A 46 -7.41 -20.82 -9.40
C LEU A 46 -6.44 -19.80 -10.01
N GLY A 47 -5.62 -19.12 -9.18
CA GLY A 47 -4.63 -18.14 -9.66
C GLY A 47 -5.18 -16.73 -9.87
N GLY A 48 -6.44 -16.46 -9.48
CA GLY A 48 -7.05 -15.13 -9.62
C GLY A 48 -6.26 -14.00 -8.94
N GLY A 49 -5.48 -14.32 -7.90
CA GLY A 49 -4.60 -13.36 -7.25
C GLY A 49 -3.53 -12.75 -8.17
N GLU A 50 -2.99 -13.50 -9.14
CA GLU A 50 -1.99 -12.93 -10.07
C GLU A 50 -2.63 -11.92 -11.03
N LEU A 51 -3.86 -12.18 -11.49
CA LEU A 51 -4.63 -11.22 -12.29
C LEU A 51 -4.91 -9.94 -11.52
N VAL A 52 -5.17 -10.04 -10.21
CA VAL A 52 -5.35 -8.86 -9.36
C VAL A 52 -4.10 -7.98 -9.36
N LYS A 53 -2.89 -8.56 -9.30
CA LYS A 53 -1.64 -7.77 -9.29
C LYS A 53 -1.48 -6.90 -10.54
N GLU A 54 -1.83 -7.45 -11.70
CA GLU A 54 -1.68 -6.75 -12.99
C GLU A 54 -2.59 -5.52 -13.12
N ILE A 55 -3.73 -5.52 -12.42
CA ILE A 55 -4.70 -4.42 -12.44
C ILE A 55 -4.52 -3.42 -11.30
N ILE A 56 -3.44 -3.51 -10.51
CA ILE A 56 -3.13 -2.54 -9.45
C ILE A 56 -2.17 -1.46 -9.96
N ALA A 57 -2.58 -0.21 -9.81
CA ALA A 57 -1.75 0.98 -9.94
C ALA A 57 -1.37 1.51 -8.56
N TYR A 58 -0.33 2.35 -8.53
CA TYR A 58 0.29 2.86 -7.31
C TYR A 58 0.63 4.34 -7.46
N ASP A 59 0.22 5.12 -6.45
CA ASP A 59 0.61 6.53 -6.31
C ASP A 59 1.51 6.69 -5.08
N ASN A 60 2.69 7.27 -5.28
CA ASN A 60 3.66 7.55 -4.22
C ASN A 60 3.56 9.01 -3.76
N TYR A 61 3.35 9.22 -2.47
CA TYR A 61 3.34 10.54 -1.82
C TYR A 61 4.51 10.71 -0.85
N TYR A 62 5.65 10.07 -1.14
CA TYR A 62 6.90 10.06 -0.37
C TYR A 62 6.82 9.30 0.96
N VAL A 63 6.00 9.75 1.89
CA VAL A 63 5.87 9.16 3.24
C VAL A 63 4.65 8.27 3.40
N CYS A 64 3.73 8.35 2.45
CA CYS A 64 2.59 7.47 2.29
C CYS A 64 2.39 7.11 0.82
N SER A 65 1.55 6.11 0.58
CA SER A 65 1.23 5.62 -0.76
C SER A 65 -0.18 5.10 -0.83
N ILE A 66 -0.74 5.08 -2.03
CA ILE A 66 -2.08 4.54 -2.29
C ILE A 66 -1.98 3.49 -3.38
N GLY A 67 -2.58 2.32 -3.13
CA GLY A 67 -2.83 1.32 -4.16
C GLY A 67 -4.25 1.48 -4.67
N LYS A 68 -4.41 1.50 -5.99
CA LYS A 68 -5.68 1.73 -6.69
C LYS A 68 -5.88 0.76 -7.84
N ILE A 69 -7.12 0.60 -8.28
CA ILE A 69 -7.43 -0.23 -9.46
C ILE A 69 -7.12 0.58 -10.71
N SER A 70 -6.22 0.10 -11.57
CA SER A 70 -5.74 0.81 -12.76
C SER A 70 -6.85 1.27 -13.70
N VAL A 71 -7.94 0.50 -13.81
CA VAL A 71 -9.05 0.78 -14.75
C VAL A 71 -10.10 1.76 -14.20
N THR A 72 -10.24 1.88 -12.88
CA THR A 72 -11.29 2.73 -12.26
C THR A 72 -10.73 3.85 -11.40
N ASP A 73 -9.41 3.89 -11.20
CA ASP A 73 -8.71 4.79 -10.28
C ASP A 73 -9.21 4.71 -8.83
N LYS A 74 -9.98 3.66 -8.49
CA LYS A 74 -10.58 3.49 -7.18
C LYS A 74 -9.49 3.11 -6.16
N PRO A 75 -9.32 3.88 -5.08
CA PRO A 75 -8.35 3.55 -4.05
C PRO A 75 -8.84 2.33 -3.25
N ILE A 76 -7.94 1.36 -3.04
CA ILE A 76 -8.25 0.10 -2.37
C ILE A 76 -7.33 -0.18 -1.18
N SER A 77 -6.17 0.49 -1.13
CA SER A 77 -5.21 0.33 -0.05
C SER A 77 -4.43 1.61 0.23
N LEU A 78 -3.96 1.74 1.47
CA LEU A 78 -3.12 2.84 1.97
C LEU A 78 -1.83 2.26 2.55
N GLY A 79 -0.70 2.79 2.11
CA GLY A 79 0.65 2.47 2.60
C GLY A 79 1.19 3.61 3.45
N PHE A 80 1.76 3.28 4.60
CA PHE A 80 2.44 4.24 5.47
C PHE A 80 3.40 3.53 6.44
N ALA A 81 4.62 4.06 6.60
CA ALA A 81 5.60 3.60 7.59
C ALA A 81 5.85 2.08 7.58
N GLY A 82 5.88 1.45 6.41
CA GLY A 82 6.11 0.01 6.22
C GLY A 82 4.86 -0.86 6.27
N PHE A 83 3.69 -0.28 6.56
CA PHE A 83 2.43 -1.00 6.66
C PHE A 83 1.53 -0.72 5.46
N VAL A 84 0.85 -1.77 4.97
CA VAL A 84 -0.19 -1.65 3.96
C VAL A 84 -1.53 -2.06 4.56
N PHE A 85 -2.49 -1.15 4.49
CA PHE A 85 -3.87 -1.37 4.92
C PHE A 85 -4.78 -1.45 3.70
N VAL A 86 -5.40 -2.61 3.48
CA VAL A 86 -6.36 -2.81 2.39
C VAL A 86 -7.77 -2.65 2.97
N PHE A 87 -8.51 -1.64 2.54
CA PHE A 87 -9.81 -1.28 3.13
C PHE A 87 -10.99 -1.56 2.20
N ALA A 88 -10.77 -1.62 0.89
CA ALA A 88 -11.82 -2.06 -0.03
C ALA A 88 -11.97 -3.58 0.03
N SER A 89 -13.20 -4.07 -0.15
CA SER A 89 -13.45 -5.47 -0.52
C SER A 89 -13.08 -5.66 -1.98
N LEU A 90 -12.35 -6.74 -2.26
CA LEU A 90 -11.88 -7.09 -3.60
C LEU A 90 -12.90 -8.01 -4.29
N ASP A 91 -14.18 -7.68 -4.15
CA ASP A 91 -15.27 -8.25 -4.93
C ASP A 91 -15.18 -7.68 -6.36
N LEU A 92 -14.19 -8.16 -7.12
CA LEU A 92 -13.96 -7.80 -8.52
C LEU A 92 -15.03 -8.37 -9.48
N LEU A 93 -16.01 -9.11 -8.94
CA LEU A 93 -17.05 -9.86 -9.65
C LEU A 93 -18.48 -9.34 -9.40
N LYS A 94 -18.64 -8.15 -8.84
CA LYS A 94 -19.96 -7.48 -8.73
C LYS A 94 -20.09 -6.34 -9.71
#